data_AF-J9AVF1-F1
#
_entry.id   AF-J9AVF1-F1
#
_cell.length_a   1.000
_cell.length_b   1.000
_cell.length_c   1.000
_cell.angle_alpha   90.00
_cell.angle_beta   90.00
_cell.angle_gamma   90.00
#
_symmetry.space_group_name_H-M   'P 1'
#
loop_
_entity.id
_entity.type
_entity.pdbx_description
1 polymer ?
#
loop_
_entity_poly.entity_id
_entity_poly.type
_entity_poly.pdbx_seq_one_letter_code
_entity_poly.pdbx_strand_id
1 'polypeptide(L)'
;MGECPEPGFVQDGTPCIEDGECLNGQCLTFCEKPSVNKKPCMCSREAVACLRCCRSENGTCEPYSYDPKYILKDGTRCIHGTCSRDKAREVAAIEESESHIEVVGEKSIYKYIINPYSEECDTNRNSRY
;
A
#
# COMPACT_ATOMS: atom_id res chain seq x y z
N MET A 1 24.73 -19.36 -39.14
CA MET A 1 24.41 -18.27 -38.20
C MET A 1 23.14 -17.63 -38.72
N GLY A 2 22.07 -17.66 -37.94
CA GLY A 2 20.81 -16.98 -38.27
C GLY A 2 20.68 -15.78 -37.35
N GLU A 3 20.59 -14.59 -37.94
CA GLU A 3 20.30 -13.36 -37.20
C GLU A 3 18.81 -13.34 -36.87
N CYS A 4 18.45 -12.91 -35.65
CA CYS A 4 17.05 -12.69 -35.32
C CYS A 4 16.50 -11.57 -36.21
N PRO A 5 15.33 -11.75 -36.84
CA PRO A 5 14.70 -10.68 -37.61
C PRO A 5 14.39 -9.49 -36.71
N GLU A 6 14.45 -8.28 -37.27
CA GLU A 6 14.03 -7.08 -36.53
C GLU A 6 12.56 -7.23 -36.09
N PRO A 7 12.25 -6.94 -34.82
CA PRO A 7 10.88 -6.97 -34.35
C PRO A 7 10.06 -5.91 -35.11
N GLY A 8 8.86 -6.29 -35.51
CA GLY A 8 7.94 -5.37 -36.18
C GLY A 8 7.49 -4.22 -35.28
N PHE A 9 7.04 -3.13 -35.89
CA PHE A 9 6.49 -1.99 -35.18
C PHE A 9 5.21 -2.37 -34.42
N VAL A 10 5.16 -2.05 -33.13
CA VAL A 10 3.95 -2.18 -32.31
C VAL A 10 3.14 -0.90 -32.45
N GLN A 11 1.83 -1.03 -32.60
CA GLN A 11 0.92 0.12 -32.72
C GLN A 11 0.88 0.92 -31.41
N ASP A 12 0.77 2.24 -31.52
CA ASP A 12 0.54 3.11 -30.36
C ASP A 12 -0.75 2.72 -29.62
N GLY A 13 -0.75 2.85 -28.30
CA GLY A 13 -1.86 2.43 -27.45
C GLY A 13 -1.85 0.94 -27.09
N THR A 14 -0.94 0.14 -27.65
CA THR A 14 -0.86 -1.29 -27.32
C THR A 14 -0.37 -1.46 -25.87
N PRO A 15 -1.07 -2.24 -25.01
CA PRO A 15 -0.61 -2.50 -23.66
C PRO A 15 0.70 -3.28 -23.66
N CYS A 16 1.62 -2.89 -22.80
CA CYS A 16 2.93 -3.51 -22.67
C CYS A 16 3.25 -3.84 -21.19
N ILE A 17 4.54 -3.97 -20.84
CA ILE A 17 4.95 -4.43 -19.50
C ILE A 17 4.36 -3.54 -18.39
N GLU A 18 3.97 -4.19 -17.28
CA GLU A 18 3.48 -3.52 -16.07
C GLU A 18 2.37 -2.46 -16.26
N ASP A 19 1.38 -2.77 -17.10
CA ASP A 19 0.23 -1.89 -17.41
C ASP A 19 0.63 -0.57 -18.12
N GLY A 20 1.81 -0.60 -18.74
CA GLY A 20 2.31 0.42 -19.64
C GLY A 20 1.61 0.42 -21.00
N GLU A 21 2.01 1.36 -21.84
CA GLU A 21 1.43 1.58 -23.17
C GLU A 21 2.53 1.93 -24.17
N CYS A 22 2.48 1.32 -25.35
CA CYS A 22 3.39 1.67 -26.44
C CYS A 22 3.04 3.04 -27.03
N LEU A 23 4.05 3.89 -27.22
CA LEU A 23 3.94 5.16 -27.93
C LEU A 23 5.23 5.40 -28.73
N ASN A 24 5.10 5.65 -30.03
CA ASN A 24 6.22 5.82 -30.96
C ASN A 24 7.24 4.68 -30.91
N GLY A 25 6.75 3.44 -30.76
CA GLY A 25 7.61 2.24 -30.66
C GLY A 25 8.32 2.04 -29.32
N GLN A 26 8.08 2.89 -28.32
CA GLN A 26 8.59 2.73 -26.96
C GLN A 26 7.47 2.33 -26.00
N CYS A 27 7.70 1.33 -25.15
CA CYS A 27 6.79 1.01 -24.06
C CYS A 27 6.97 2.04 -22.93
N LEU A 28 5.99 2.92 -22.74
CA LEU A 28 5.92 3.84 -21.61
C LEU A 28 5.41 3.11 -20.38
N THR A 29 5.93 3.45 -19.20
CA THR A 29 5.41 2.89 -17.95
C THR A 29 3.99 3.37 -17.69
N PHE A 30 3.27 2.69 -16.79
CA PHE A 30 1.91 3.09 -16.40
C PHE A 30 1.78 4.58 -16.04
N CYS A 31 2.77 5.17 -15.36
CA CYS A 31 2.72 6.58 -14.98
C CYS A 31 2.94 7.52 -16.18
N GLU A 32 3.76 7.12 -17.14
CA GLU A 32 4.21 7.96 -18.26
C GLU A 32 3.25 7.96 -19.44
N LYS A 33 2.33 6.99 -19.52
CA LYS A 33 1.36 6.94 -20.60
C LYS A 33 0.51 8.22 -20.67
N PRO A 34 0.01 8.62 -21.86
CA PRO A 34 -0.68 9.89 -22.04
C PRO A 34 -1.86 10.13 -21.10
N SER A 35 -2.56 9.06 -20.69
CA SER A 35 -3.71 9.15 -19.79
C SER A 35 -3.34 9.47 -18.32
N VAL A 36 -2.09 9.27 -17.91
CA VAL A 36 -1.61 9.52 -16.53
C VAL A 36 -0.64 10.69 -16.48
N ASN A 37 0.25 10.79 -17.47
CA ASN A 37 1.17 11.92 -17.67
C ASN A 37 1.95 12.34 -16.40
N LYS A 38 2.59 11.37 -15.75
CA LYS A 38 3.42 11.53 -14.54
C LYS A 38 4.72 10.73 -14.69
N LYS A 39 5.66 10.95 -13.77
CA LYS A 39 6.89 10.14 -13.68
C LYS A 39 6.71 9.00 -12.68
N PRO A 40 7.24 7.80 -12.94
CA PRO A 40 7.23 6.71 -11.98
C PRO A 40 8.14 7.05 -10.78
N CYS A 41 7.77 6.56 -9.60
CA CYS A 41 8.56 6.72 -8.39
C CYS A 41 8.20 5.64 -7.35
N MET A 42 9.00 5.53 -6.29
CA MET A 42 8.75 4.61 -5.18
C MET A 42 8.22 5.41 -4.00
N CYS A 43 7.09 5.01 -3.41
CA CYS A 43 6.60 5.65 -2.20
C CYS A 43 7.57 5.44 -1.04
N SER A 44 7.73 6.48 -0.21
CA SER A 44 8.69 6.50 0.91
C SER A 44 8.13 5.95 2.22
N ARG A 45 6.81 5.78 2.33
CA ARG A 45 6.15 5.22 3.51
C ARG A 45 5.97 3.71 3.35
N GLU A 46 6.23 2.97 4.42
CA GLU A 46 6.09 1.51 4.47
C GLU A 46 4.66 1.06 4.10
N ALA A 47 3.65 1.74 4.67
CA ALA A 47 2.22 1.51 4.42
C ALA A 47 1.75 1.74 2.97
N VAL A 48 2.60 2.24 2.08
CA VAL A 48 2.30 2.35 0.65
C VAL A 48 3.45 1.92 -0.25
N ALA A 49 4.46 1.25 0.31
CA ALA A 49 5.70 0.90 -0.39
C ALA A 49 5.48 -0.07 -1.57
N CYS A 50 4.39 -0.85 -1.52
CA CYS A 50 4.01 -1.80 -2.56
C CYS A 50 2.82 -1.34 -3.42
N LEU A 51 2.44 -0.07 -3.34
CA LEU A 51 1.51 0.53 -4.28
C LEU A 51 2.27 1.14 -5.46
N ARG A 52 1.61 1.19 -6.62
CA ARG A 52 2.11 1.93 -7.76
C ARG A 52 2.07 3.43 -7.45
N CYS A 53 3.24 4.06 -7.41
CA CYS A 53 3.38 5.47 -7.09
C CYS A 53 3.83 6.27 -8.31
N CYS A 54 3.25 7.45 -8.47
CA CYS A 54 3.56 8.38 -9.54
C CYS A 54 3.77 9.76 -8.94
N ARG A 55 4.57 10.60 -9.60
CA ARG A 55 4.74 12.00 -9.23
C ARG A 55 4.55 12.92 -10.43
N SER A 56 3.95 14.08 -10.18
CA SER A 56 4.03 15.19 -11.13
C SER A 56 5.46 15.71 -11.23
N GLU A 57 5.77 16.53 -12.23
CA GLU A 57 7.13 17.00 -12.52
C GLU A 57 7.88 17.57 -11.29
N ASN A 58 7.18 18.34 -10.45
CA ASN A 58 7.68 18.92 -9.20
C ASN A 58 6.91 18.41 -7.97
N GLY A 59 6.19 17.30 -8.11
CA GLY A 59 5.34 16.75 -7.04
C GLY A 59 6.07 15.78 -6.13
N THR A 60 5.47 15.52 -4.98
CA THR A 60 5.86 14.41 -4.10
C THR A 60 5.50 13.08 -4.74
N CYS A 61 6.25 12.02 -4.40
CA CYS A 61 5.89 10.68 -4.80
C CYS A 61 4.74 10.17 -3.95
N GLU A 62 3.60 9.91 -4.57
CA GLU A 62 2.37 9.51 -3.91
C GLU A 62 1.75 8.30 -4.62
N PRO A 63 0.95 7.47 -3.91
CA PRO A 63 0.22 6.38 -4.53
C PRO A 63 -0.70 6.91 -5.63
N TYR A 64 -0.72 6.23 -6.78
CA TYR A 64 -1.66 6.58 -7.84
C TYR A 64 -3.11 6.33 -7.39
N SER A 65 -3.33 5.23 -6.67
CA SER A 65 -4.61 4.83 -6.09
C SER A 65 -4.37 3.67 -5.11
N TYR A 66 -5.27 3.54 -4.14
CA TYR A 66 -5.30 2.44 -3.16
C TYR A 66 -6.13 1.23 -3.62
N ASP A 67 -6.68 1.27 -4.84
CA ASP A 67 -7.38 0.13 -5.43
C ASP A 67 -6.40 -1.07 -5.58
N PRO A 68 -6.79 -2.29 -5.15
CA PRO A 68 -5.94 -3.48 -5.21
C PRO A 68 -5.31 -3.76 -6.58
N LYS A 69 -5.91 -3.29 -7.69
CA LYS A 69 -5.34 -3.44 -9.04
C LYS A 69 -4.04 -2.66 -9.26
N TYR A 70 -3.72 -1.70 -8.39
CA TYR A 70 -2.47 -0.92 -8.44
C TYR A 70 -1.43 -1.38 -7.43
N ILE A 71 -1.67 -2.48 -6.74
CA ILE A 71 -0.65 -3.17 -5.96
C ILE A 71 0.40 -3.73 -6.93
N LEU A 72 1.68 -3.48 -6.62
CA LEU A 72 2.80 -3.98 -7.39
C LEU A 72 2.90 -5.51 -7.30
N LYS A 73 3.36 -6.15 -8.39
CA LYS A 73 3.47 -7.61 -8.47
C LYS A 73 4.57 -8.13 -7.55
N ASP A 74 4.49 -9.43 -7.22
CA ASP A 74 5.54 -10.11 -6.46
C ASP A 74 6.90 -9.95 -7.16
N GLY A 75 7.92 -9.59 -6.39
CA GLY A 75 9.27 -9.33 -6.90
C GLY A 75 9.52 -7.89 -7.38
N THR A 76 8.48 -7.05 -7.53
CA THR A 76 8.69 -5.63 -7.89
C THR A 76 9.48 -4.93 -6.78
N ARG A 77 10.47 -4.11 -7.16
CA ARG A 77 11.33 -3.39 -6.21
C ARG A 77 10.50 -2.39 -5.39
N CYS A 78 10.74 -2.38 -4.07
CA CYS A 78 10.20 -1.39 -3.13
C CYS A 78 11.33 -0.87 -2.21
N ILE A 79 11.06 0.12 -1.36
CA ILE A 79 12.06 0.67 -0.42
C ILE A 79 12.58 -0.37 0.60
N HIS A 80 11.86 -1.48 0.81
CA HIS A 80 12.25 -2.61 1.67
C HIS A 80 12.83 -3.81 0.89
N GLY A 81 13.18 -3.63 -0.38
CA GLY A 81 13.71 -4.69 -1.24
C GLY A 81 12.75 -5.06 -2.37
N THR A 82 11.83 -5.98 -2.11
CA THR A 82 10.82 -6.42 -3.09
C THR A 82 9.46 -6.65 -2.44
N CYS A 83 8.41 -6.40 -3.21
CA CYS A 83 7.04 -6.71 -2.83
C CYS A 83 6.77 -8.22 -2.85
N SER A 84 5.95 -8.66 -1.91
CA SER A 84 5.33 -9.97 -1.87
C SER A 84 3.87 -9.81 -1.48
N ARG A 85 3.00 -10.74 -1.90
CA ARG A 85 1.56 -10.73 -1.58
C ARG A 85 1.28 -10.52 -0.10
N ASP A 86 2.09 -11.12 0.78
CA ASP A 86 1.93 -10.97 2.23
C ASP A 86 2.24 -9.54 2.70
N LYS A 87 3.35 -8.95 2.22
CA LYS A 87 3.73 -7.56 2.54
C LYS A 87 2.72 -6.54 2.00
N ALA A 88 2.20 -6.75 0.79
CA ALA A 88 1.24 -5.82 0.20
C ALA A 88 -0.12 -5.82 0.92
N ARG A 89 -0.55 -6.98 1.41
CA ARG A 89 -1.83 -7.14 2.12
C ARG A 89 -1.79 -6.59 3.55
N GLU A 90 -0.67 -6.74 4.23
CA GLU A 90 -0.44 -6.11 5.54
C GLU A 90 -0.46 -4.58 5.44
N VAL A 91 0.22 -4.06 4.41
CA VAL A 91 0.29 -2.64 4.05
C VAL A 91 -1.09 -2.04 3.72
N ALA A 92 -1.93 -2.74 2.94
CA ALA A 92 -3.28 -2.29 2.61
C ALA A 92 -4.27 -2.36 3.79
N ALA A 93 -4.07 -3.27 4.75
CA ALA A 93 -4.95 -3.44 5.90
C ALA A 93 -4.74 -2.37 7.00
N ILE A 94 -3.59 -1.70 7.03
CA ILE A 94 -3.30 -0.65 8.01
C ILE A 94 -4.15 0.61 7.74
N GLU A 95 -4.49 0.92 6.48
CA GLU A 95 -5.28 2.12 6.14
C GLU A 95 -6.79 1.96 6.42
N GLU A 96 -7.35 0.75 6.38
CA GLU A 96 -8.74 0.53 6.78
C GLU A 96 -8.96 0.81 8.28
N SER A 97 -7.92 0.66 9.11
CA SER A 97 -8.01 0.84 10.56
C SER A 97 -8.02 2.31 11.04
N GLU A 98 -7.55 3.26 10.24
CA GLU A 98 -7.57 4.69 10.60
C GLU A 98 -8.90 5.40 10.24
N SER A 99 -9.73 4.78 9.40
CA SER A 99 -11.06 5.31 9.04
C SER A 99 -12.14 5.11 10.13
N HIS A 100 -11.84 4.34 11.18
CA HIS A 100 -12.74 4.05 12.30
C HIS A 100 -12.31 4.70 13.64
N ILE A 101 -11.44 5.72 13.60
CA ILE A 101 -11.34 6.66 14.72
C ILE A 101 -12.40 7.74 14.46
N GLU A 102 -13.66 7.45 14.79
CA GLU A 102 -14.58 8.53 15.10
C GLU A 102 -14.03 9.24 16.34
N VAL A 103 -13.51 10.45 16.15
CA VAL A 103 -13.24 11.39 17.23
C VAL A 103 -14.60 11.78 17.83
N VAL A 104 -15.18 10.89 18.64
CA VAL A 104 -16.20 11.27 19.61
C VAL A 104 -15.46 12.05 20.68
N GLY A 105 -15.80 13.34 20.76
CA GLY A 105 -15.11 14.35 21.55
C GLY A 105 -14.72 13.90 22.95
N GLU A 106 -13.51 14.33 23.33
CA GLU A 106 -13.03 14.53 24.70
C GLU A 106 -13.52 13.55 25.78
N LYS A 107 -12.69 12.55 26.11
CA LYS A 107 -12.19 12.32 27.47
C LYS A 107 -11.17 11.17 27.51
N SER A 108 -9.91 11.57 27.66
CA SER A 108 -8.75 10.86 28.20
C SER A 108 -9.00 9.46 28.80
N ILE A 109 -8.43 8.46 28.12
CA ILE A 109 -8.17 7.07 28.58
C ILE A 109 -7.30 6.95 29.85
N TYR A 110 -6.78 8.06 30.39
CA TYR A 110 -5.97 8.08 31.61
C TYR A 110 -6.75 7.88 32.92
N LYS A 111 -8.08 7.63 32.87
CA LYS A 111 -8.86 7.43 34.11
C LYS A 111 -8.87 5.98 34.64
N TYR A 112 -8.41 5.01 33.85
CA TYR A 112 -8.45 3.59 34.26
C TYR A 112 -7.13 3.03 34.81
N ILE A 113 -6.07 3.84 34.84
CA ILE A 113 -4.76 3.41 35.37
C ILE A 113 -4.40 4.28 36.56
N ILE A 114 -5.15 4.22 37.67
CA ILE A 114 -4.66 4.32 39.06
C ILE A 114 -5.73 3.69 39.99
N ASN A 115 -5.47 2.45 40.45
CA ASN A 115 -5.66 1.79 41.77
C ASN A 115 -6.67 2.36 42.81
N PRO A 116 -7.18 1.62 43.84
CA PRO A 116 -6.70 0.32 44.39
C PRO A 116 -7.84 -0.63 44.90
N TYR A 117 -7.46 -1.71 45.58
CA TYR A 117 -8.28 -2.68 46.34
C TYR A 117 -8.86 -3.88 45.57
N SER A 118 -8.16 -5.00 45.78
CA SER A 118 -8.67 -6.36 45.79
C SER A 118 -9.91 -6.48 46.69
N GLU A 119 -11.02 -6.95 46.13
CA GLU A 119 -12.04 -7.68 46.89
C GLU A 119 -12.43 -8.94 46.10
N GLU A 120 -12.53 -10.02 46.86
CA GLU A 120 -12.39 -11.41 46.46
C GLU A 120 -13.63 -11.99 45.75
N CYS A 121 -13.41 -13.08 45.00
CA CYS A 121 -14.46 -13.87 44.37
C CYS A 121 -15.44 -14.48 45.38
N ASP A 122 -16.71 -14.48 45.01
CA ASP A 122 -17.87 -15.04 45.70
C ASP A 122 -17.71 -16.44 46.34
N THR A 123 -18.16 -16.51 47.59
CA THR A 123 -19.08 -17.53 48.15
C THR A 123 -18.61 -19.01 48.28
N ASN A 124 -18.14 -19.40 49.48
CA ASN A 124 -18.53 -20.69 50.10
C ASN A 124 -18.25 -20.75 51.63
N ARG A 125 -19.32 -20.83 52.43
CA ARG A 125 -19.53 -21.77 53.56
C ARG A 125 -18.34 -22.05 54.51
N ASN A 126 -18.41 -21.52 55.73
CA ASN A 126 -18.82 -22.26 56.94
C ASN A 126 -18.38 -21.52 58.21
N SER A 127 -19.29 -21.45 59.18
CA SER A 127 -19.08 -20.96 60.54
C SER A 127 -18.06 -21.82 61.29
N ARG A 128 -17.16 -21.21 62.07
CA ARG A 128 -16.62 -21.76 63.33
C ARG A 128 -15.69 -20.78 64.06
N TYR A 129 -16.08 -20.51 65.31
CA TYR A 129 -15.34 -19.96 66.47
C TYR A 129 -14.99 -18.47 66.46
#